data_AF-A0A8D8FZR8-F1
#
_entry.id   AF-A0A8D8FZR8-F1
#
_cell.length_a   1.000
_cell.length_b   1.000
_cell.length_c   1.000
_cell.angle_alpha   90.00
_cell.angle_beta   90.00
_cell.angle_gamma   90.00
#
_symmetry.space_group_name_H-M   'P 1'
#
loop_
_entity.id
_entity.type
_entity.pdbx_description
1 polymer ?
#
loop_
_entity_poly.entity_id
_entity_poly.type
_entity_poly.pdbx_seq_one_letter_code
_entity_poly.pdbx_strand_id
1 'polypeptide(L)'
;FACHGLNILTVEGIGDKHDGYHPTQKLLAHLNGTQCGYCSPGMVMNMYSLLESKNGQVTMAEVENAFGGNICRCTGYRPILDAFKSLAVDAEPRLKEACQDIEDLTKICPKTGSACAGKCSAAGKINDKKGVHLSFSEDKEWHKVYNISDVFAIFEKIKTKPYMLVAGNTAHGVYRRSDDLQVFIDVTSIEELRSHSMGNNLTVGANVSLTELMTILTEVAAKSPNFGYCAELVKHIDLIANVPVRNTGTIAGNLSIKNQHNEFPSDLF
;
A
#
# COMPACT_ATOMS: atom_id res chain seq x y z
N PHE A 1 -5.03 -3.47 -15.48
CA PHE A 1 -3.98 -4.44 -15.87
C PHE A 1 -2.83 -4.50 -14.86
N ALA A 2 -2.48 -3.41 -14.18
CA ALA A 2 -1.46 -3.38 -13.13
C ALA A 2 -1.60 -4.49 -12.06
N CYS A 3 -2.83 -4.89 -11.72
CA CYS A 3 -3.08 -5.94 -10.74
C CYS A 3 -2.88 -7.38 -11.24
N HIS A 4 -2.37 -7.59 -12.46
CA HIS A 4 -2.11 -8.95 -12.96
C HIS A 4 -1.14 -9.67 -12.03
N GLY A 5 -1.53 -10.86 -11.58
CA GLY A 5 -0.75 -11.69 -10.65
C GLY A 5 -0.83 -11.26 -9.19
N LEU A 6 -1.63 -10.24 -8.86
CA LEU A 6 -1.86 -9.82 -7.47
C LEU A 6 -3.11 -10.49 -6.90
N ASN A 7 -3.07 -10.79 -5.60
CA ASN A 7 -4.25 -11.14 -4.83
C ASN A 7 -4.93 -9.85 -4.34
N ILE A 8 -6.15 -9.58 -4.77
CA ILE A 8 -6.92 -8.41 -4.34
C ILE A 8 -7.87 -8.85 -3.24
N LEU A 9 -7.71 -8.25 -2.06
CA LEU A 9 -8.57 -8.48 -0.91
C LEU A 9 -9.37 -7.21 -0.62
N THR A 10 -10.68 -7.35 -0.47
CA THR A 10 -11.61 -6.26 -0.12
C THR A 10 -12.22 -6.48 1.26
N VAL A 11 -13.03 -5.53 1.73
CA VAL A 11 -13.65 -5.59 3.07
C VAL A 11 -14.53 -6.82 3.25
N GLU A 12 -15.18 -7.28 2.19
CA GLU A 12 -16.03 -8.49 2.20
C GLU A 12 -15.17 -9.75 2.32
N GLY A 13 -13.94 -9.74 1.80
CA GLY A 13 -13.04 -10.90 1.82
C GLY A 13 -12.42 -11.21 3.18
N ILE A 14 -12.45 -10.26 4.13
CA ILE A 14 -11.96 -10.49 5.50
C ILE A 14 -13.06 -10.93 6.47
N GLY A 15 -14.33 -10.79 6.08
CA GLY A 15 -15.47 -11.17 6.91
C GLY A 15 -16.76 -10.52 6.45
N ASP A 16 -17.87 -11.23 6.64
CA ASP A 16 -19.22 -10.80 6.28
C ASP A 16 -20.29 -11.36 7.24
N LYS A 17 -21.57 -11.16 6.91
CA LYS A 17 -22.70 -11.63 7.72
C LYS A 17 -22.90 -13.16 7.72
N HIS A 18 -22.33 -13.87 6.75
CA HIS A 18 -22.48 -15.31 6.56
C HIS A 18 -21.35 -16.05 7.29
N ASP A 19 -20.11 -15.61 7.11
CA ASP A 19 -18.91 -16.24 7.65
C ASP A 19 -18.46 -15.63 9.00
N GLY A 20 -19.00 -14.47 9.34
CA GLY A 20 -18.68 -13.70 10.53
C GLY A 20 -17.71 -12.56 10.24
N TYR A 21 -17.91 -11.45 10.95
CA TYR A 21 -17.10 -10.25 10.79
C TYR A 21 -15.72 -10.39 11.47
N HIS A 22 -14.69 -9.88 10.79
CA HIS A 22 -13.34 -9.73 11.31
C HIS A 22 -13.32 -8.84 12.57
N PRO A 23 -12.42 -9.07 13.55
CA PRO A 23 -12.29 -8.20 14.74
C PRO A 23 -12.21 -6.71 14.42
N THR A 24 -11.49 -6.33 13.36
CA THR A 24 -11.39 -4.93 12.88
C THR A 24 -12.75 -4.35 12.47
N GLN A 25 -13.61 -5.13 11.82
CA GLN A 25 -14.96 -4.71 11.42
C GLN A 25 -15.85 -4.57 12.66
N LYS A 26 -15.82 -5.57 13.55
CA LYS A 26 -16.60 -5.59 14.79
C LYS A 26 -16.28 -4.40 15.69
N LEU A 27 -14.99 -4.16 15.96
CA LEU A 27 -14.55 -3.07 16.84
C LEU A 27 -14.95 -1.70 16.30
N LEU A 28 -14.80 -1.47 15.00
CA LEU A 28 -15.20 -0.20 14.39
C LEU A 28 -16.71 0.06 14.59
N ALA A 29 -17.54 -0.97 14.43
CA ALA A 29 -18.98 -0.86 14.66
C ALA A 29 -19.30 -0.67 16.16
N HIS A 30 -18.73 -1.50 17.02
CA HIS A 30 -19.01 -1.54 18.45
C HIS A 30 -18.64 -0.25 19.17
N LEU A 31 -17.51 0.35 18.80
CA LEU A 31 -17.01 1.58 19.42
C LEU A 31 -17.53 2.85 18.73
N ASN A 32 -18.67 2.77 18.04
CA ASN A 32 -19.32 3.89 17.36
C ASN A 32 -18.41 4.60 16.33
N GLY A 33 -17.46 3.87 15.76
CA GLY A 33 -16.55 4.35 14.72
C GLY A 33 -17.22 4.46 13.34
N THR A 34 -18.53 4.22 13.26
CA THR A 34 -19.33 4.33 12.04
C THR A 34 -20.59 5.16 12.28
N GLN A 35 -20.94 6.02 11.32
CA GLN A 35 -22.23 6.73 11.28
C GLN A 35 -22.89 6.47 9.92
N CYS A 36 -22.57 7.28 8.89
CA CYS A 36 -23.10 7.05 7.54
C CYS A 36 -22.56 5.77 6.87
N GLY A 37 -21.48 5.19 7.41
CA GLY A 37 -20.88 3.94 6.92
C GLY A 37 -20.02 4.05 5.66
N TYR A 38 -20.08 5.16 4.91
CA TYR A 38 -19.44 5.25 3.60
C TYR A 38 -17.91 5.10 3.63
N CYS A 39 -17.24 5.69 4.62
CA CYS A 39 -15.80 5.58 4.77
C CYS A 39 -15.34 4.30 5.49
N SER A 40 -16.27 3.54 6.10
CA SER A 40 -15.96 2.42 6.99
C SER A 40 -15.18 1.29 6.30
N PRO A 41 -15.51 0.87 5.06
CA PRO A 41 -14.70 -0.12 4.33
C PRO A 41 -13.23 0.28 4.19
N GLY A 42 -12.95 1.54 3.84
CA GLY A 42 -11.60 2.05 3.70
C GLY A 42 -10.84 2.11 5.03
N MET A 43 -11.54 2.50 6.11
CA MET A 43 -10.97 2.49 7.47
C MET A 43 -10.59 1.07 7.91
N VAL A 44 -11.49 0.11 7.70
CA VAL A 44 -11.26 -1.30 8.05
C VAL A 44 -10.09 -1.88 7.25
N MET A 45 -10.05 -1.69 5.94
CA MET A 45 -9.00 -2.28 5.10
C MET A 45 -7.63 -1.65 5.37
N ASN A 46 -7.58 -0.36 5.72
CA ASN A 46 -6.33 0.28 6.12
C ASN A 46 -5.80 -0.30 7.42
N MET A 47 -6.66 -0.45 8.44
CA MET A 47 -6.27 -1.08 9.71
C MET A 47 -5.85 -2.53 9.53
N TYR A 48 -6.62 -3.29 8.75
CA TYR A 48 -6.32 -4.69 8.44
C TYR A 48 -4.95 -4.82 7.76
N SER A 49 -4.68 -3.99 6.76
CA SER A 49 -3.39 -3.99 6.06
C SER A 49 -2.22 -3.66 6.99
N LEU A 50 -2.42 -2.71 7.92
CA LEU A 50 -1.41 -2.37 8.93
C LEU A 50 -1.11 -3.57 9.84
N LEU A 51 -2.15 -4.24 10.36
CA LEU A 51 -2.00 -5.44 11.20
C LEU A 51 -1.26 -6.55 10.46
N GLU A 52 -1.67 -6.87 9.23
CA GLU A 52 -1.03 -7.91 8.43
C GLU A 52 0.45 -7.60 8.16
N SER A 53 0.78 -6.34 7.84
CA SER A 53 2.17 -5.91 7.57
C SER A 53 3.11 -6.02 8.77
N LYS A 54 2.55 -6.10 9.98
CA LYS A 54 3.30 -6.12 11.25
C LYS A 54 3.03 -7.38 12.07
N ASN A 55 2.45 -8.42 11.46
CA ASN A 55 2.09 -9.68 12.12
C ASN A 55 1.25 -9.44 13.40
N GLY A 56 0.35 -8.47 13.37
CA GLY A 56 -0.50 -8.07 14.49
C GLY A 56 0.20 -7.23 15.59
N GLN A 57 1.49 -6.96 15.47
CA GLN A 57 2.27 -6.19 16.46
C GLN A 57 2.37 -4.72 16.07
N VAL A 58 1.25 -4.00 16.20
CA VAL A 58 1.16 -2.56 15.87
C VAL A 58 1.13 -1.73 17.15
N THR A 59 1.75 -0.55 17.12
CA THR A 59 1.68 0.44 18.21
C THR A 59 0.56 1.46 17.99
N MET A 60 0.08 2.10 19.04
CA MET A 60 -0.94 3.15 18.93
C MET A 60 -0.49 4.32 18.04
N ALA A 61 0.81 4.65 18.05
CA ALA A 61 1.38 5.71 17.21
C ALA A 61 1.37 5.33 15.72
N GLU A 62 1.70 4.07 15.38
CA GLU A 62 1.58 3.57 14.01
C GLU A 62 0.12 3.57 13.53
N VAL A 63 -0.82 3.21 14.41
CA VAL A 63 -2.26 3.29 14.12
C VAL A 63 -2.63 4.73 13.76
N GLU A 64 -2.27 5.74 14.55
CA GLU A 64 -2.58 7.13 14.25
C GLU A 64 -2.01 7.59 12.90
N ASN A 65 -0.74 7.29 12.64
CA ASN A 65 -0.06 7.70 11.40
C ASN A 65 -0.67 7.04 10.15
N ALA A 66 -1.20 5.81 10.28
CA ALA A 66 -1.76 5.08 9.14
C ALA A 66 -3.02 5.74 8.55
N PHE A 67 -3.81 6.48 9.33
CA PHE A 67 -5.10 7.02 8.88
C PHE A 67 -5.03 8.40 8.22
N GLY A 68 -3.85 8.97 8.00
CA GLY A 68 -3.70 10.27 7.33
C GLY A 68 -4.33 10.33 5.92
N GLY A 69 -4.58 9.18 5.28
CA GLY A 69 -5.23 9.08 3.97
C GLY A 69 -6.74 8.77 4.00
N ASN A 70 -7.32 8.51 5.17
CA ASN A 70 -8.73 8.11 5.28
C ASN A 70 -9.56 9.24 5.87
N ILE A 71 -10.51 9.75 5.09
CA ILE A 71 -11.31 10.91 5.48
C ILE A 71 -12.69 10.45 5.97
N CYS A 72 -13.10 10.95 7.13
CA CYS A 72 -14.45 10.80 7.68
C CYS A 72 -15.06 12.16 7.99
N ARG A 73 -16.29 12.40 7.50
CA ARG A 73 -17.01 13.64 7.77
C ARG A 73 -17.95 13.58 8.97
N CYS A 74 -18.30 12.37 9.43
CA CYS A 74 -19.38 12.15 10.38
C CYS A 74 -18.90 11.95 11.83
N THR A 75 -17.90 11.08 12.03
CA THR A 75 -17.54 10.60 13.39
C THR A 75 -16.62 11.54 14.17
N GLY A 76 -15.95 12.47 13.49
CA GLY A 76 -14.89 13.27 14.12
C GLY A 76 -13.64 12.45 14.51
N TYR A 77 -13.45 11.26 13.92
CA TYR A 77 -12.30 10.34 14.06
C TYR A 77 -12.07 9.72 15.43
N ARG A 78 -12.42 10.39 16.53
CA ARG A 78 -12.16 9.89 17.90
C ARG A 78 -12.61 8.43 18.12
N PRO A 79 -13.87 8.04 17.82
CA PRO A 79 -14.30 6.66 18.03
C PRO A 79 -13.61 5.67 17.08
N ILE A 80 -13.16 6.10 15.89
CA ILE A 80 -12.39 5.26 14.96
C ILE A 80 -11.01 4.96 15.57
N LEU A 81 -10.34 6.00 16.08
CA LEU A 81 -9.03 5.84 16.72
C LEU A 81 -9.12 5.01 18.00
N ASP A 82 -10.12 5.24 18.85
CA ASP A 82 -10.31 4.41 20.05
C ASP A 82 -10.54 2.94 19.67
N ALA A 83 -11.31 2.68 18.60
CA ALA A 83 -11.52 1.33 18.07
C ALA A 83 -10.25 0.65 17.61
N PHE A 84 -9.45 1.31 16.78
CA PHE A 84 -8.27 0.68 16.20
C PHE A 84 -7.07 0.66 17.14
N LYS A 85 -6.92 1.66 18.02
CA LYS A 85 -5.89 1.64 19.06
C LYS A 85 -6.12 0.50 20.05
N SER A 86 -7.34 0.03 20.26
CA SER A 86 -7.60 -1.16 21.10
C SER A 86 -6.87 -2.43 20.62
N LEU A 87 -6.54 -2.50 19.32
CA LEU A 87 -5.79 -3.59 18.70
C LEU A 87 -4.28 -3.46 18.85
N ALA A 88 -3.78 -2.33 19.38
CA ALA A 88 -2.36 -2.09 19.53
C ALA A 88 -1.77 -2.84 20.74
N VAL A 89 -0.51 -3.22 20.65
CA VAL A 89 0.18 -3.95 21.73
C VAL A 89 0.32 -3.10 23.00
N ASP A 90 0.49 -1.79 22.82
CA ASP A 90 0.64 -0.77 23.86
C ASP A 90 -0.69 -0.08 24.24
N ALA A 91 -1.83 -0.65 23.83
CA ALA A 91 -3.13 -0.04 24.10
C ALA A 91 -3.42 0.10 25.60
N GLU A 92 -3.98 1.24 25.99
CA GLU A 92 -4.40 1.51 27.36
C GLU A 92 -5.47 0.51 27.81
N PRO A 93 -5.48 0.07 29.09
CA PRO A 93 -6.46 -0.90 29.59
C PRO A 93 -7.91 -0.51 29.30
N ARG A 94 -8.26 0.78 29.44
CA ARG A 94 -9.60 1.31 29.14
C ARG A 94 -10.06 1.11 27.69
N LEU A 95 -9.13 1.00 26.73
CA LEU A 95 -9.43 0.75 25.32
C LEU A 95 -9.60 -0.76 25.05
N LYS A 96 -8.92 -1.60 25.85
CA LYS A 96 -9.05 -3.07 25.79
C LYS A 96 -10.33 -3.57 26.46
N GLU A 97 -10.89 -2.79 27.39
CA GLU A 97 -12.17 -3.05 28.06
C GLU A 97 -13.41 -2.82 27.17
N ALA A 98 -13.26 -2.83 25.84
CA ALA A 98 -14.39 -2.87 24.93
C ALA A 98 -15.18 -4.17 25.18
N CYS A 99 -16.46 -4.01 25.54
CA CYS A 99 -17.36 -5.07 25.99
C CYS A 99 -17.27 -6.32 25.09
N GLN A 100 -17.02 -7.48 25.69
CA GLN A 100 -17.17 -8.75 24.97
C GLN A 100 -18.61 -8.84 24.47
N ASP A 101 -18.78 -8.91 23.15
CA ASP A 101 -20.10 -9.19 22.58
C ASP A 101 -20.56 -10.56 23.09
N ILE A 102 -21.85 -10.71 23.37
CA ILE A 102 -22.42 -11.99 23.80
C ILE A 102 -22.17 -13.08 22.74
N GLU A 103 -22.05 -12.67 21.47
CA GLU A 103 -21.71 -13.54 20.34
C GLU A 103 -20.23 -13.99 20.33
N ASP A 104 -19.37 -13.28 21.07
CA ASP A 104 -17.94 -13.57 21.25
C ASP A 104 -17.66 -14.40 22.51
N LEU A 105 -18.67 -14.70 23.32
CA LEU A 105 -18.57 -15.71 24.38
C LEU A 105 -18.22 -17.05 23.74
N THR A 106 -16.97 -17.47 23.97
CA THR A 106 -16.34 -18.74 23.57
C THR A 106 -17.23 -19.70 22.76
N LYS A 107 -17.12 -19.66 21.43
CA LYS A 107 -17.58 -20.74 20.54
C LYS A 107 -16.64 -21.95 20.67
N ILE A 108 -16.62 -22.56 21.85
CA ILE A 108 -15.94 -23.83 22.09
C ILE A 108 -16.77 -24.91 21.40
N CYS A 109 -16.15 -25.66 20.48
CA CYS A 109 -16.83 -26.76 19.82
C CYS A 109 -17.23 -27.82 20.88
N PRO A 110 -18.53 -28.15 21.04
CA PRO A 110 -18.99 -29.12 22.05
C PRO A 110 -18.38 -30.52 21.88
N LYS A 111 -17.90 -30.83 20.67
CA LYS A 111 -17.30 -32.12 20.33
C LYS A 111 -15.78 -32.17 20.60
N THR A 112 -15.08 -31.04 20.55
CA THR A 112 -13.60 -31.01 20.63
C THR A 112 -13.04 -30.16 21.76
N GLY A 113 -13.88 -29.42 22.50
CA GLY A 113 -13.44 -28.60 23.63
C GLY A 113 -12.47 -27.47 23.27
N SER A 114 -12.31 -27.18 21.97
CA SER A 114 -11.34 -26.22 21.44
C SER A 114 -12.04 -25.14 20.62
N ALA A 115 -11.45 -23.94 20.55
CA ALA A 115 -11.88 -22.91 19.62
C ALA A 115 -11.59 -23.35 18.17
N CYS A 116 -12.51 -23.07 17.24
CA CYS A 116 -12.28 -23.32 15.83
C CYS A 116 -11.14 -22.44 15.32
N ALA A 117 -9.98 -23.04 15.05
CA ALA A 117 -8.86 -22.39 14.39
C ALA A 117 -8.80 -22.86 12.93
N GLY A 118 -9.18 -21.97 12.00
CA GLY A 118 -8.95 -22.15 10.57
C GLY A 118 -8.06 -21.03 10.08
N LYS A 119 -6.91 -21.37 9.49
CA LYS A 119 -6.19 -20.43 8.62
C LYS A 119 -6.61 -20.74 7.19
N CYS A 120 -7.33 -19.82 6.54
CA CYS A 120 -7.48 -19.85 5.10
C CYS A 120 -6.14 -19.46 4.46
N SER A 121 -5.34 -20.46 4.13
CA SER A 121 -4.16 -20.27 3.29
C SER A 121 -4.60 -20.20 1.82
N ALA A 122 -5.31 -19.15 1.45
CA ALA A 122 -5.50 -18.80 0.05
C ALA A 122 -4.25 -18.10 -0.50
N ALA A 123 -3.08 -18.74 -0.33
CA ALA A 123 -1.90 -18.40 -1.09
C ALA A 123 -1.98 -19.18 -2.40
N GLY A 124 -2.76 -18.67 -3.35
CA GLY A 124 -2.63 -19.10 -4.73
C GLY A 124 -1.19 -18.84 -5.16
N LYS A 125 -0.42 -19.90 -5.43
CA LYS A 125 0.89 -19.77 -6.07
C LYS A 125 0.65 -19.26 -7.49
N ILE A 126 0.69 -17.95 -7.69
CA ILE A 126 0.81 -17.39 -9.03
C ILE A 126 2.30 -17.36 -9.32
N ASN A 127 2.77 -18.34 -10.09
CA ASN A 127 4.09 -18.29 -10.65
C ASN A 127 3.97 -18.49 -12.15
N ASP A 128 3.74 -17.39 -12.85
CA ASP A 128 4.17 -17.24 -14.23
C ASP A 128 4.83 -15.85 -14.32
N LYS A 129 6.16 -15.79 -14.13
CA LYS A 129 6.99 -14.63 -14.51
C LYS A 129 7.06 -14.50 -16.04
N LYS A 130 5.90 -14.53 -16.70
CA LYS A 130 5.79 -14.40 -18.15
C LYS A 130 5.23 -13.01 -18.43
N GLY A 131 5.93 -12.26 -19.28
CA GLY A 131 5.46 -10.95 -19.71
C GLY A 131 4.03 -11.04 -20.26
N VAL A 132 3.21 -10.04 -19.96
CA VAL A 132 1.82 -9.97 -20.42
C VAL A 132 1.70 -8.87 -21.46
N HIS A 133 1.27 -9.22 -22.66
CA HIS A 133 0.93 -8.27 -23.71
C HIS A 133 -0.57 -8.30 -23.97
N LEU A 134 -1.21 -7.14 -23.87
CA LEU A 134 -2.62 -6.96 -24.18
C LEU A 134 -2.75 -5.88 -25.26
N SER A 135 -3.59 -6.14 -26.24
CA SER A 135 -3.94 -5.20 -27.31
C SER A 135 -5.42 -4.85 -27.23
N PHE A 136 -5.73 -3.57 -27.46
CA PHE A 136 -7.07 -3.02 -27.35
C PHE A 136 -7.50 -2.34 -28.64
N SER A 137 -8.76 -1.89 -28.69
CA SER A 137 -9.23 -0.97 -29.72
C SER A 137 -8.39 0.31 -29.76
N GLU A 138 -8.34 0.97 -30.91
CA GLU A 138 -7.56 2.22 -31.13
C GLU A 138 -6.03 2.03 -31.06
N ASP A 139 -5.51 0.85 -31.39
CA ASP A 139 -4.08 0.53 -31.40
C ASP A 139 -3.37 0.74 -30.05
N LYS A 140 -4.13 0.72 -28.94
CA LYS A 140 -3.60 0.80 -27.59
C LYS A 140 -3.05 -0.54 -27.14
N GLU A 141 -1.89 -0.52 -26.49
CA GLU A 141 -1.17 -1.70 -26.03
C GLU A 141 -0.77 -1.55 -24.55
N TRP A 142 -0.89 -2.65 -23.80
CA TRP A 142 -0.36 -2.76 -22.44
C TRP A 142 0.65 -3.90 -22.36
N HIS A 143 1.82 -3.61 -21.81
CA HIS A 143 2.92 -4.56 -21.61
C HIS A 143 3.25 -4.63 -20.13
N LYS A 144 3.17 -5.81 -19.51
CA LYS A 144 3.73 -6.08 -18.18
C LYS A 144 5.05 -6.82 -18.36
N VAL A 145 6.12 -6.24 -17.83
CA VAL A 145 7.48 -6.75 -18.00
C VAL A 145 8.12 -7.09 -16.65
N TYR A 146 9.07 -8.02 -16.68
CA TYR A 146 9.78 -8.49 -15.49
C TYR A 146 11.29 -8.23 -15.56
N ASN A 147 11.82 -7.93 -16.76
CA ASN A 147 13.24 -7.66 -16.98
C ASN A 147 13.42 -6.38 -17.79
N ILE A 148 14.58 -5.74 -17.62
CA ILE A 148 14.96 -4.54 -18.38
C ILE A 148 15.10 -4.84 -19.89
N SER A 149 15.56 -6.03 -20.26
CA SER A 149 15.69 -6.46 -21.66
C SER A 149 14.36 -6.39 -22.41
N ASP A 150 13.26 -6.70 -21.73
CA ASP A 150 11.93 -6.71 -22.32
C ASP A 150 11.45 -5.28 -22.63
N VAL A 151 11.83 -4.31 -21.80
CA VAL A 151 11.55 -2.88 -22.05
C VAL A 151 12.25 -2.43 -23.33
N PHE A 152 13.53 -2.76 -23.49
CA PHE A 152 14.28 -2.40 -24.69
C PHE A 152 13.74 -3.09 -25.95
N ALA A 153 13.37 -4.37 -25.86
CA ALA A 153 12.73 -5.07 -26.96
C ALA A 153 11.39 -4.42 -27.37
N ILE A 154 10.62 -3.89 -26.41
CA ILE A 154 9.40 -3.13 -26.69
C ILE A 154 9.76 -1.81 -27.38
N PHE A 155 10.76 -1.08 -26.92
CA PHE A 155 11.20 0.17 -27.57
C PHE A 155 11.57 -0.04 -29.04
N GLU A 156 12.29 -1.11 -29.37
CA GLU A 156 12.61 -1.48 -30.75
C GLU A 156 11.35 -1.77 -31.59
N LYS A 157 10.35 -2.41 -30.98
CA LYS A 157 9.08 -2.77 -31.64
C LYS A 157 8.18 -1.55 -31.90
N ILE A 158 8.04 -0.67 -30.91
CA ILE A 158 7.08 0.44 -30.96
C ILE A 158 7.59 1.64 -31.76
N LYS A 159 8.92 1.73 -31.97
CA LYS A 159 9.57 2.79 -32.74
C LYS A 159 9.17 4.18 -32.28
N THR A 160 8.25 4.84 -33.01
CA THR A 160 7.80 6.21 -32.76
C THR A 160 6.43 6.30 -32.10
N LYS A 161 5.80 5.16 -31.73
CA LYS A 161 4.52 5.21 -31.03
C LYS A 161 4.69 5.91 -29.67
N PRO A 162 3.80 6.86 -29.32
CA PRO A 162 3.84 7.52 -28.02
C PRO A 162 3.60 6.50 -26.90
N TYR A 163 4.44 6.53 -25.88
CA TYR A 163 4.45 5.54 -24.81
C TYR A 163 4.59 6.17 -23.43
N MET A 164 4.24 5.39 -22.40
CA MET A 164 4.43 5.72 -21.00
C MET A 164 4.96 4.50 -20.23
N LEU A 165 6.01 4.70 -19.45
CA LEU A 165 6.40 3.74 -18.41
C LEU A 165 5.45 3.92 -17.22
N VAL A 166 4.82 2.84 -16.78
CA VAL A 166 3.84 2.83 -15.70
C VAL A 166 4.43 2.16 -14.47
N ALA A 167 4.39 2.89 -13.35
CA ALA A 167 4.70 2.38 -12.02
C ALA A 167 3.50 2.65 -11.09
N GLY A 168 3.67 3.53 -10.10
CA GLY A 168 2.63 3.83 -9.12
C GLY A 168 1.38 4.52 -9.66
N ASN A 169 1.47 5.18 -10.81
CA ASN A 169 0.34 5.89 -11.46
C ASN A 169 -0.38 6.92 -10.54
N THR A 170 0.28 7.38 -9.48
CA THR A 170 -0.33 8.20 -8.42
C THR A 170 -0.59 9.65 -8.85
N ALA A 171 0.16 10.16 -9.83
CA ALA A 171 0.00 11.52 -10.35
C ALA A 171 -1.18 11.67 -11.31
N HIS A 172 -1.65 10.57 -11.93
CA HIS A 172 -2.62 10.62 -13.03
C HIS A 172 -3.96 11.28 -12.66
N GLY A 173 -4.36 11.22 -11.39
CA GLY A 173 -5.58 11.86 -10.91
C GLY A 173 -5.55 13.40 -10.99
N VAL A 174 -4.35 13.98 -10.88
CA VAL A 174 -4.11 15.44 -10.88
C VAL A 174 -3.55 15.87 -12.23
N TYR A 175 -2.50 15.20 -12.68
CA TYR A 175 -1.85 15.44 -13.97
C TYR A 175 -2.35 14.40 -14.96
N ARG A 176 -3.38 14.78 -15.72
CA ARG A 176 -3.99 13.90 -16.71
C ARG A 176 -2.97 13.61 -17.81
N ARG A 177 -2.84 12.33 -18.14
CA ARG A 177 -1.99 11.89 -19.25
C ARG A 177 -2.64 12.30 -20.56
N SER A 178 -1.82 12.47 -21.59
CA SER A 178 -2.30 12.77 -22.92
C SER A 178 -3.05 11.57 -23.54
N ASP A 179 -4.09 11.86 -24.31
CA ASP A 179 -4.93 10.85 -24.98
C ASP A 179 -4.25 10.23 -26.20
N ASP A 180 -3.15 10.82 -26.67
CA ASP A 180 -2.33 10.31 -27.78
C ASP A 180 -1.49 9.09 -27.40
N LEU A 181 -1.34 8.78 -26.11
CA LEU A 181 -0.58 7.62 -25.63
C LEU A 181 -1.16 6.30 -26.16
N GLN A 182 -0.32 5.54 -26.85
CA GLN A 182 -0.68 4.25 -27.44
C GLN A 182 -0.12 3.08 -26.66
N VAL A 183 1.09 3.20 -26.10
CA VAL A 183 1.77 2.07 -25.45
C VAL A 183 2.00 2.33 -23.97
N PHE A 184 1.55 1.42 -23.12
CA PHE A 184 1.78 1.44 -21.68
C PHE A 184 2.70 0.28 -21.29
N ILE A 185 3.82 0.57 -20.64
CA ILE A 185 4.80 -0.44 -20.21
C ILE A 185 4.85 -0.43 -18.68
N ASP A 186 4.20 -1.40 -18.05
CA ASP A 186 4.22 -1.63 -16.61
C ASP A 186 5.55 -2.23 -16.16
N VAL A 187 6.35 -1.40 -15.48
CA VAL A 187 7.68 -1.72 -14.98
C VAL A 187 7.69 -2.06 -13.49
N THR A 188 6.52 -2.16 -12.84
CA THR A 188 6.40 -2.42 -11.39
C THR A 188 7.09 -3.70 -10.94
N SER A 189 7.21 -4.68 -11.83
CA SER A 189 7.67 -6.04 -11.53
C SER A 189 9.15 -6.29 -11.91
N ILE A 190 9.89 -5.25 -12.30
CA ILE A 190 11.33 -5.33 -12.57
C ILE A 190 12.11 -5.18 -11.26
N GLU A 191 12.79 -6.24 -10.83
CA GLU A 191 13.51 -6.29 -9.55
C GLU A 191 14.76 -5.40 -9.57
N GLU A 192 15.46 -5.32 -10.70
CA GLU A 192 16.67 -4.53 -10.89
C GLU A 192 16.41 -3.04 -10.63
N LEU A 193 15.23 -2.53 -11.00
CA LEU A 193 14.83 -1.14 -10.77
C LEU A 193 14.43 -0.84 -9.32
N ARG A 194 14.36 -1.86 -8.44
CA ARG A 194 14.09 -1.72 -7.00
C ARG A 194 15.33 -1.99 -6.15
N SER A 195 16.45 -2.37 -6.76
CA SER A 195 17.70 -2.65 -6.06
C SER A 195 18.34 -1.37 -5.52
N HIS A 196 19.16 -1.49 -4.48
CA HIS A 196 19.96 -0.40 -3.94
C HIS A 196 21.35 -0.90 -3.55
N SER A 197 22.33 0.00 -3.55
CA SER A 197 23.70 -0.30 -3.15
C SER A 197 24.33 0.88 -2.41
N MET A 198 25.10 0.57 -1.37
CA MET A 198 25.78 1.57 -0.55
C MET A 198 27.29 1.37 -0.65
N GLY A 199 27.98 2.35 -1.23
CA GLY A 199 29.44 2.49 -1.19
C GLY A 199 29.81 3.84 -0.60
N ASN A 200 30.67 4.60 -1.29
CA ASN A 200 30.88 6.03 -0.97
C ASN A 200 29.62 6.88 -1.25
N ASN A 201 28.78 6.41 -2.17
CA ASN A 201 27.50 7.01 -2.52
C ASN A 201 26.39 5.97 -2.27
N LEU A 202 25.16 6.46 -2.06
CA LEU A 202 23.97 5.64 -2.05
C LEU A 202 23.34 5.66 -3.44
N THR A 203 23.19 4.47 -4.05
CA THR A 203 22.44 4.30 -5.29
C THR A 203 21.14 3.59 -4.98
N VAL A 204 20.02 4.17 -5.41
CA VAL A 204 18.67 3.63 -5.19
C VAL A 204 18.00 3.47 -6.54
N GLY A 205 17.35 2.32 -6.73
CA GLY A 205 16.60 2.01 -7.94
C GLY A 205 15.45 2.98 -8.19
N ALA A 206 15.22 3.30 -9.45
CA ALA A 206 14.20 4.24 -9.91
C ALA A 206 12.77 3.88 -9.46
N ASN A 207 12.49 2.59 -9.32
CA ASN A 207 11.17 2.05 -9.05
C ASN A 207 10.94 1.69 -7.58
N VAL A 208 11.88 2.06 -6.70
CA VAL A 208 11.70 2.03 -5.24
C VAL A 208 10.54 2.95 -4.86
N SER A 209 9.61 2.43 -4.06
CA SER A 209 8.50 3.24 -3.53
C SER A 209 8.98 4.21 -2.47
N LEU A 210 8.21 5.25 -2.16
CA LEU A 210 8.62 6.23 -1.14
C LEU A 210 8.72 5.58 0.25
N THR A 211 7.85 4.63 0.56
CA THR A 211 7.93 3.86 1.82
C THR A 211 9.21 3.03 1.90
N GLU A 212 9.58 2.34 0.81
CA GLU A 212 10.83 1.57 0.76
C GLU A 212 12.06 2.48 0.83
N LEU A 213 12.01 3.64 0.17
CA LEU A 213 13.06 4.64 0.26
C LEU A 213 13.24 5.09 1.71
N MET A 214 12.16 5.35 2.46
CA MET A 214 12.26 5.71 3.88
C MET A 214 12.99 4.62 4.66
N THR A 215 12.65 3.35 4.47
CA THR A 215 13.34 2.23 5.12
C THR A 215 14.84 2.19 4.77
N ILE A 216 15.18 2.29 3.49
CA ILE A 216 16.57 2.30 3.02
C ILE A 216 17.35 3.46 3.65
N LEU A 217 16.79 4.67 3.65
CA LEU A 217 17.42 5.87 4.20
C LEU A 217 17.63 5.77 5.71
N THR A 218 16.64 5.24 6.45
CA THR A 218 16.78 4.99 7.89
C THR A 218 17.90 3.99 8.18
N GLU A 219 17.96 2.87 7.44
CA GLU A 219 19.01 1.87 7.62
C GLU A 219 20.41 2.42 7.30
N VAL A 220 20.52 3.16 6.21
CA VAL A 220 21.80 3.74 5.76
C VAL A 220 22.29 4.82 6.72
N ALA A 221 21.40 5.66 7.25
CA ALA A 221 21.72 6.63 8.28
C ALA A 221 22.24 5.97 9.57
N ALA A 222 21.68 4.81 9.94
CA ALA A 222 22.11 4.05 11.12
C ALA A 222 23.47 3.36 10.91
N LYS A 223 23.76 2.90 9.68
CA LYS A 223 24.99 2.14 9.36
C LYS A 223 26.23 3.02 9.20
N SER A 224 26.08 4.27 8.79
CA SER A 224 27.22 5.15 8.48
C SER A 224 26.96 6.61 8.84
N PRO A 225 27.83 7.24 9.66
CA PRO A 225 27.71 8.65 10.00
C PRO A 225 27.71 9.59 8.77
N ASN A 226 28.38 9.20 7.68
CA ASN A 226 28.43 9.98 6.45
C ASN A 226 27.05 10.13 5.79
N PHE A 227 26.10 9.24 6.09
CA PHE A 227 24.73 9.30 5.61
C PHE A 227 23.74 9.73 6.70
N GLY A 228 24.21 10.34 7.79
CA GLY A 228 23.32 10.81 8.87
C GLY A 228 22.21 11.77 8.40
N TYR A 229 22.47 12.54 7.33
CA TYR A 229 21.48 13.42 6.71
C TYR A 229 20.25 12.68 6.14
N CYS A 230 20.38 11.39 5.82
CA CYS A 230 19.27 10.57 5.34
C CYS A 230 18.13 10.49 6.37
N ALA A 231 18.41 10.63 7.67
CA ALA A 231 17.38 10.70 8.70
C ALA A 231 16.46 11.92 8.53
N GLU A 232 16.97 13.08 8.11
CA GLU A 232 16.13 14.26 7.85
C GLU A 232 15.35 14.15 6.56
N LEU A 233 15.94 13.52 5.53
CA LEU A 233 15.20 13.20 4.32
C LEU A 233 13.97 12.32 4.63
N VAL A 234 14.11 11.34 5.52
CA VAL A 234 12.98 10.50 5.95
C VAL A 234 11.86 11.34 6.57
N LYS A 235 12.20 12.33 7.42
CA LYS A 235 11.19 13.23 7.99
C LYS A 235 10.45 14.04 6.93
N HIS A 236 11.15 14.49 5.89
CA HIS A 236 10.51 15.20 4.77
C HIS A 236 9.61 14.26 3.96
N ILE A 237 10.08 13.05 3.67
CA ILE A 237 9.30 12.06 2.90
C ILE A 237 8.03 11.64 3.66
N ASP A 238 8.07 11.60 4.99
CA ASP A 238 6.88 11.24 5.79
C ASP A 238 5.72 12.24 5.63
N LEU A 239 6.03 13.50 5.29
CA LEU A 239 5.05 14.55 5.00
C LEU A 239 4.47 14.44 3.57
N ILE A 240 5.04 13.59 2.71
CA ILE A 240 4.60 13.43 1.32
C ILE A 240 3.37 12.53 1.28
N ALA A 241 2.22 13.14 0.99
CA ALA A 241 0.95 12.44 0.84
C ALA A 241 0.61 11.54 2.05
N ASN A 242 -0.04 10.40 1.80
CA ASN A 242 -0.40 9.40 2.81
C ASN A 242 0.27 8.05 2.52
N VAL A 243 0.22 7.15 3.52
CA VAL A 243 0.88 5.83 3.44
C VAL A 243 0.47 5.02 2.18
N PRO A 244 -0.81 4.88 1.80
CA PRO A 244 -1.18 4.19 0.56
C PRO A 244 -0.54 4.77 -0.71
N VAL A 245 -0.46 6.11 -0.81
CA VAL A 245 0.21 6.79 -1.92
C VAL A 245 1.72 6.52 -1.87
N ARG A 246 2.36 6.59 -0.71
CA ARG A 246 3.81 6.32 -0.55
C ARG A 246 4.19 4.87 -0.85
N ASN A 247 3.32 3.91 -0.53
CA ASN A 247 3.52 2.49 -0.83
C ASN A 247 3.55 2.18 -2.34
N THR A 248 3.00 3.07 -3.16
CA THR A 248 2.86 2.83 -4.60
C THR A 248 3.64 3.85 -5.44
N GLY A 249 3.72 5.11 -4.98
CA GLY A 249 4.46 6.18 -5.62
C GLY A 249 5.96 5.91 -5.58
N THR A 250 6.63 6.08 -6.71
CA THR A 250 8.06 5.78 -6.87
C THR A 250 8.89 7.03 -6.97
N ILE A 251 10.19 6.91 -6.68
CA ILE A 251 11.16 8.02 -6.79
C ILE A 251 11.16 8.58 -8.21
N ALA A 252 11.34 7.72 -9.21
CA ALA A 252 11.37 8.16 -10.60
C ALA A 252 10.01 8.71 -11.07
N GLY A 253 8.91 8.15 -10.59
CA GLY A 253 7.58 8.70 -10.87
C GLY A 253 7.44 10.14 -10.37
N ASN A 254 7.90 10.41 -9.16
CA ASN A 254 7.87 11.77 -8.59
C ASN A 254 8.78 12.75 -9.36
N LEU A 255 10.04 12.37 -9.59
CA LEU A 255 11.01 13.19 -10.33
C LEU A 255 10.58 13.43 -11.79
N SER A 256 10.01 12.41 -12.45
CA SER A 256 9.49 12.53 -13.81
C SER A 256 8.35 13.53 -13.91
N ILE A 257 7.43 13.53 -12.93
CA ILE A 257 6.34 14.50 -12.90
C ILE A 257 6.88 15.90 -12.65
N LYS A 258 7.85 16.07 -11.73
CA LYS A 258 8.51 17.36 -11.52
C LYS A 258 9.18 17.90 -12.78
N ASN A 259 9.84 17.02 -13.53
CA ASN A 259 10.50 17.39 -14.78
C ASN A 259 9.50 17.80 -15.89
N GLN A 260 8.35 17.12 -15.97
CA GLN A 260 7.29 17.43 -16.95
C GLN A 260 6.47 18.66 -16.56
N HIS A 261 6.26 18.86 -15.26
CA HIS A 261 5.42 19.89 -14.66
C HIS A 261 6.25 20.67 -13.64
N ASN A 262 6.93 21.72 -14.08
CA ASN A 262 7.81 22.52 -13.21
C ASN A 262 7.06 23.15 -12.03
N GLU A 263 5.75 23.36 -12.16
CA GLU A 263 4.86 23.84 -11.10
C GLU A 263 4.53 22.80 -10.02
N PHE A 264 4.77 21.50 -10.28
CA PHE A 264 4.55 20.45 -9.29
C PHE A 264 5.46 20.69 -8.07
N PRO A 265 4.89 20.88 -6.86
CA PRO A 265 5.68 21.01 -5.65
C PRO A 265 6.14 19.60 -5.24
N SER A 266 7.30 19.19 -5.77
CA SER A 266 7.94 17.94 -5.36
C SER A 266 8.79 18.18 -4.13
N ASP A 267 8.45 17.52 -3.02
CA ASP A 267 9.25 17.51 -1.80
C ASP A 267 10.46 16.55 -1.88
N LEU A 268 10.70 15.93 -3.04
CA LEU A 268 11.83 15.04 -3.33
C LEU A 268 12.88 15.64 -4.27
N PHE A 269 12.60 16.81 -4.86
CA PHE A 269 13.46 17.47 -5.84
C PHE A 269 14.30 18.59 -5.22
#